data_AF-A0A2V8VQC2-F1
#
_entry.id   AF-A0A2V8VQC2-F1
#
_cell.length_a   1.000
_cell.length_b   1.000
_cell.length_c   1.000
_cell.angle_alpha   90.00
_cell.angle_beta   90.00
_cell.angle_gamma   90.00
#
_symmetry.space_group_name_H-M   'P 1'
#
loop_
_entity.id
_entity.type
_entity.pdbx_description
1 polymer ?
#
loop_
_entity_poly.entity_id
_entity_poly.type
_entity_poly.pdbx_seq_one_letter_code
_entity_poly.pdbx_strand_id
1 'polypeptide(L)'
;HPKIDEGTSVSPFGAHEIALEAQRRLHAKGYLDARVDSSLLPVSRHAADVQLTVRAGKPVDMRAVEFAGHTGLDAKELRSALHDLRIKRMLPGFPGVWDGWRIFPAYNPDAVDADLNRLRSLYISKGYFDANVRFDGATIRNNFAIVRLDVRSGPQYRVREWTVTDTRVPMAAVHPAGALLRAGDLCSCLFAARRDAERRGVLDFSAKLNIQSAGAALDTSPVADLRASVAESRPYRVGRITFTGNRRYTDASVRRNLVLDEGDWLNRRLLRKSIARLKQTLQFEPLDENSIGIRPHPRTGEADIDIRLTERNRRAWSISGPLGTMSFAGPLQASLSSRLPPWGQGLFELSTYAASLSLLAFSHPLLPFLSITSKRHLLLVLALERPFTPGEGWRSGFVIAPQLGWRQSAMSYAAAQLQHRLQPVLTGERGLETELPVIMERPQGDATLLCAPPRPRFAYLRIPAAMLVQFLGQL
;
A
#
# COMPACT_ATOMS: atom_id res chain seq x y z
N HIS A 1 11.00 -10.13 3.51
CA HIS A 1 11.52 -11.29 4.26
C HIS A 1 11.62 -10.86 5.71
N PRO A 2 10.95 -11.48 6.68
CA PRO A 2 11.45 -11.40 8.03
C PRO A 2 12.74 -12.22 8.00
N LYS A 3 13.87 -11.55 7.81
CA LYS A 3 15.15 -12.18 8.12
C LYS A 3 15.08 -12.44 9.61
N ILE A 4 15.18 -13.69 10.01
CA ILE A 4 15.45 -14.00 11.42
C ILE A 4 16.82 -13.40 11.67
N ASP A 5 16.91 -12.48 12.61
CA ASP A 5 18.18 -11.84 12.93
C ASP A 5 19.15 -12.92 13.42
N GLU A 6 20.39 -12.87 12.94
CA GLU A 6 21.46 -13.74 13.41
C GLU A 6 21.58 -13.64 14.94
N GLY A 7 21.68 -14.79 15.61
CA GLY A 7 21.73 -14.87 17.08
C GLY A 7 20.36 -14.96 17.77
N THR A 8 19.24 -14.98 17.02
CA THR A 8 17.92 -15.30 17.58
C THR A 8 17.91 -16.74 18.11
N SER A 9 17.42 -16.96 19.33
CA SER A 9 17.24 -18.32 19.85
C SER A 9 16.17 -19.07 19.06
N VAL A 10 16.54 -20.20 18.44
CA VAL A 10 15.60 -21.01 17.66
C VAL A 10 15.48 -22.39 18.28
N SER A 11 14.24 -22.79 18.60
CA SER A 11 13.90 -24.15 18.99
C SER A 11 13.52 -24.98 17.76
N PRO A 12 13.54 -26.33 17.84
CA PRO A 12 13.01 -27.18 16.77
C PRO A 12 11.57 -26.83 16.39
N PHE A 13 10.75 -26.46 17.38
CA PHE A 13 9.38 -25.98 17.15
C PHE A 13 9.35 -24.66 16.38
N GLY A 14 10.17 -23.68 16.78
CA GLY A 14 10.27 -22.40 16.06
C GLY A 14 10.73 -22.58 14.61
N ALA A 15 11.71 -23.46 14.36
CA ALA A 15 12.16 -23.80 13.02
C ALA A 15 11.02 -24.40 12.17
N HIS A 16 10.18 -25.24 12.77
CA HIS A 16 9.00 -25.80 12.11
C HIS A 16 7.94 -24.73 11.81
N GLU A 17 7.67 -23.78 12.72
CA GLU A 17 6.77 -22.66 12.45
C GLU A 17 7.25 -21.79 11.29
N ILE A 18 8.56 -21.53 11.21
CA ILE A 18 9.18 -20.80 10.10
C ILE A 18 8.98 -21.55 8.77
N ALA A 19 9.16 -22.87 8.76
CA ALA A 19 8.91 -23.69 7.58
C ALA A 19 7.43 -23.65 7.15
N LEU A 20 6.50 -23.76 8.10
CA LEU A 20 5.07 -23.65 7.83
C LEU A 20 4.70 -22.27 7.28
N GLU A 21 5.27 -21.19 7.81
CA GLU A 21 5.05 -19.84 7.28
C GLU A 21 5.59 -19.70 5.85
N ALA A 22 6.80 -20.21 5.59
CA ALA A 22 7.39 -20.23 4.26
C ALA A 22 6.53 -21.04 3.27
N GLN A 23 6.01 -22.18 3.71
CA GLN A 23 5.09 -23.02 2.92
C GLN A 23 3.79 -22.27 2.62
N ARG A 24 3.13 -21.66 3.61
CA ARG A 24 1.92 -20.84 3.41
C ARG A 24 2.15 -19.72 2.40
N ARG A 25 3.32 -19.06 2.44
CA ARG A 25 3.69 -18.02 1.46
C ARG A 25 3.89 -18.57 0.04
N LEU A 26 4.34 -19.82 -0.11
CA LEU A 26 4.43 -20.48 -1.42
C LEU A 26 3.03 -20.84 -1.95
N HIS A 27 2.16 -21.38 -1.10
CA HIS A 27 0.74 -21.60 -1.44
C HIS A 27 0.08 -20.30 -1.89
N ALA A 28 0.35 -19.20 -1.18
CA ALA A 28 -0.16 -17.88 -1.54
C ALA A 28 0.33 -17.35 -2.90
N LYS A 29 1.43 -17.90 -3.42
CA LYS A 29 1.99 -17.62 -4.76
C LYS A 29 1.56 -18.64 -5.82
N GLY A 30 0.62 -19.54 -5.49
CA GLY A 30 0.07 -20.55 -6.40
C GLY A 30 0.82 -21.87 -6.44
N TYR A 31 1.81 -22.09 -5.57
CA TYR A 31 2.50 -23.37 -5.48
C TYR A 31 1.74 -24.33 -4.55
N LEU A 32 0.64 -24.90 -5.05
CA LEU A 32 -0.32 -25.69 -4.25
C LEU A 32 0.25 -26.99 -3.67
N ASP A 33 1.32 -27.52 -4.28
CA ASP A 33 2.00 -28.74 -3.83
C ASP A 33 3.29 -28.43 -3.05
N ALA A 34 3.53 -27.15 -2.71
CA ALA A 34 4.75 -26.74 -2.04
C ALA A 34 4.89 -27.40 -0.66
N ARG A 35 6.08 -27.96 -0.42
CA ARG A 35 6.50 -28.49 0.88
C ARG A 35 7.79 -27.79 1.32
N VAL A 36 7.83 -27.41 2.58
CA VAL A 36 9.03 -26.83 3.20
C VAL A 36 9.35 -27.63 4.45
N ASP A 37 10.50 -28.29 4.44
CA ASP A 37 11.01 -29.04 5.58
C ASP A 37 12.07 -28.21 6.30
N SER A 38 12.08 -28.24 7.64
CA SER A 38 13.10 -27.57 8.47
C SER A 38 14.03 -28.59 9.12
N SER A 39 15.33 -28.33 9.08
CA SER A 39 16.35 -29.02 9.87
C SER A 39 17.22 -28.02 10.62
N LEU A 40 17.64 -28.38 11.83
CA LEU A 40 18.65 -27.63 12.59
C LEU A 40 20.01 -28.29 12.40
N LEU A 41 20.94 -27.58 11.78
CA LEU A 41 22.31 -28.02 11.60
C LEU A 41 23.17 -27.45 12.74
N PRO A 42 23.64 -28.28 13.69
CA PRO A 42 24.46 -27.77 14.79
C PRO A 42 25.80 -27.25 14.25
N VAL A 43 26.11 -25.99 14.56
CA VAL A 43 27.37 -25.33 14.22
C VAL A 43 28.33 -25.36 15.41
N SER A 44 27.79 -25.20 16.63
CA SER A 44 28.52 -25.33 17.90
C SER A 44 27.58 -25.77 19.04
N ARG A 45 28.06 -25.84 20.29
CA ARG A 45 27.24 -26.23 21.46
C ARG A 45 26.03 -25.33 21.70
N HIS A 46 26.09 -24.06 21.26
CA HIS A 46 25.04 -23.07 21.49
C HIS A 46 24.62 -22.34 20.20
N ALA A 47 24.99 -22.86 19.03
CA ALA A 47 24.64 -22.28 17.74
C ALA A 47 24.22 -23.37 16.76
N ALA A 48 23.13 -23.12 16.03
CA ALA A 48 22.64 -23.98 14.97
C ALA A 48 22.15 -23.13 13.80
N ASP A 49 22.37 -23.61 12.58
CA ASP A 49 21.81 -23.05 11.37
C ASP A 49 20.44 -23.67 11.09
N VAL A 50 19.45 -22.83 10.81
CA VAL A 50 18.13 -23.28 10.36
C VAL A 50 18.19 -23.50 8.85
N GLN A 51 18.22 -24.76 8.43
CA GLN A 51 18.16 -25.12 7.02
C GLN A 51 16.71 -25.39 6.62
N LEU A 52 16.24 -24.67 5.60
CA LEU A 52 14.94 -24.90 4.98
C LEU A 52 15.14 -25.60 3.63
N THR A 53 14.59 -26.82 3.51
CA THR A 53 14.58 -27.55 2.24
C THR A 53 13.23 -27.30 1.56
N VAL A 54 13.24 -26.51 0.49
CA VAL A 54 12.03 -26.09 -0.22
C VAL A 54 11.81 -26.95 -1.47
N ARG A 55 10.66 -27.62 -1.53
CA ARG A 55 10.15 -28.31 -2.73
C ARG A 55 8.90 -27.58 -3.21
N ALA A 56 9.08 -26.60 -4.10
CA ALA A 56 7.99 -25.71 -4.49
C ALA A 56 6.96 -26.37 -5.44
N GLY A 57 7.37 -27.30 -6.31
CA GLY A 57 6.50 -27.81 -7.38
C GLY A 57 6.27 -26.77 -8.49
N LYS A 58 5.22 -26.96 -9.29
CA LYS A 58 4.85 -26.04 -10.39
C LYS A 58 3.73 -25.09 -9.94
N PRO A 59 3.79 -23.79 -10.26
CA PRO A 59 2.75 -22.84 -9.87
C PRO A 59 1.48 -23.02 -10.70
N VAL A 60 0.32 -22.86 -10.08
CA VAL A 60 -0.99 -22.90 -10.75
C VAL A 60 -1.46 -21.48 -11.03
N ASP A 61 -1.62 -21.15 -12.30
CA ASP A 61 -2.07 -19.82 -12.73
C ASP A 61 -3.58 -19.81 -13.00
N MET A 62 -4.27 -18.75 -12.58
CA MET A 62 -5.69 -18.60 -12.85
C MET A 62 -5.91 -18.08 -14.28
N ARG A 63 -6.63 -18.87 -15.08
CA ARG A 63 -6.86 -18.59 -16.50
C ARG A 63 -8.19 -17.89 -16.77
N ALA A 64 -9.21 -18.21 -15.98
CA ALA A 64 -10.54 -17.63 -16.09
C ALA A 64 -11.31 -17.69 -14.77
N VAL A 65 -12.22 -16.72 -14.60
CA VAL A 65 -13.26 -16.74 -13.58
C VAL A 65 -14.61 -16.84 -14.29
N GLU A 66 -15.37 -17.87 -13.94
CA GLU A 66 -16.71 -18.16 -14.45
C GLU A 66 -17.74 -17.79 -13.39
N PHE A 67 -18.79 -17.08 -13.82
CA PHE A 67 -19.92 -16.74 -12.95
C PHE A 67 -21.11 -17.61 -13.37
N ALA A 68 -21.60 -18.41 -12.45
CA ALA A 68 -22.81 -19.22 -12.60
C ALA A 68 -23.98 -18.59 -11.84
N GLY A 69 -25.21 -19.02 -12.17
CA GLY A 69 -26.42 -18.56 -11.51
C GLY A 69 -27.03 -17.28 -12.09
N HIS A 70 -27.94 -16.67 -11.33
CA HIS A 70 -28.59 -15.40 -11.72
C HIS A 70 -27.81 -14.23 -11.14
N THR A 71 -27.01 -13.58 -12.00
CA THR A 71 -26.08 -12.53 -11.56
C THR A 71 -26.73 -11.17 -11.37
N GLY A 72 -27.80 -10.82 -12.09
CA GLY A 72 -28.42 -9.48 -12.05
C GLY A 72 -27.51 -8.31 -12.50
N LEU A 73 -26.24 -8.58 -12.80
CA LEU A 73 -25.21 -7.62 -13.23
C LEU A 73 -24.45 -8.20 -14.42
N ASP A 74 -23.91 -7.31 -15.26
CA ASP A 74 -23.11 -7.70 -16.40
C ASP A 74 -21.79 -8.34 -15.99
N ALA A 75 -21.36 -9.37 -16.73
CA ALA A 75 -20.10 -10.08 -16.46
C ALA A 75 -18.86 -9.15 -16.52
N LYS A 76 -18.93 -8.03 -17.27
CA LYS A 76 -17.87 -7.02 -17.28
C LYS A 76 -17.76 -6.29 -15.93
N GLU A 77 -18.89 -5.98 -15.32
CA GLU A 77 -18.95 -5.29 -14.03
C GLU A 77 -18.42 -6.20 -12.91
N LEU A 78 -18.83 -7.47 -12.89
CA LEU A 78 -18.31 -8.47 -11.95
C LEU A 78 -16.79 -8.62 -12.07
N ARG A 79 -16.28 -8.78 -13.29
CA ARG A 79 -14.81 -8.87 -13.53
C ARG A 79 -14.06 -7.60 -13.14
N SER A 80 -14.72 -6.44 -13.19
CA SER A 80 -14.09 -5.17 -12.83
C SER A 80 -13.91 -5.00 -11.32
N ALA A 81 -14.77 -5.64 -10.51
CA ALA A 81 -14.70 -5.65 -9.05
C ALA A 81 -13.65 -6.61 -8.48
N LEU A 82 -13.25 -7.63 -9.25
CA LEU A 82 -12.13 -8.50 -8.91
C LEU A 82 -10.83 -7.69 -8.82
N HIS A 83 -9.97 -8.00 -7.85
CA HIS A 83 -8.64 -7.42 -7.72
C HIS A 83 -7.56 -8.49 -7.88
N ASP A 84 -7.64 -9.54 -7.06
CA ASP A 84 -6.61 -10.57 -6.96
C ASP A 84 -6.77 -11.62 -8.07
N LEU A 85 -8.01 -11.99 -8.40
CA LEU A 85 -8.36 -12.85 -9.53
C LEU A 85 -8.49 -12.08 -10.85
N ARG A 86 -8.18 -10.78 -10.90
CA ARG A 86 -8.34 -10.01 -12.13
C ARG A 86 -7.17 -10.21 -13.08
N ILE A 87 -7.45 -10.77 -14.25
CA ILE A 87 -6.49 -10.88 -15.35
C ILE A 87 -6.16 -9.47 -15.88
N LYS A 88 -4.90 -9.06 -15.75
CA LYS A 88 -4.43 -7.71 -16.14
C LYS A 88 -3.94 -7.75 -17.57
N ARG A 89 -4.44 -6.84 -18.41
CA ARG A 89 -3.91 -6.59 -19.75
C ARG A 89 -2.89 -5.48 -19.67
N MET A 90 -1.61 -5.79 -19.87
CA MET A 90 -0.52 -4.82 -19.78
C MET A 90 -0.37 -4.00 -21.06
N LEU A 91 -0.53 -4.65 -22.22
CA LEU A 91 -0.45 -4.01 -23.53
C LEU A 91 -1.63 -4.51 -24.38
N PRO A 92 -2.41 -3.60 -24.99
CA PRO A 92 -3.42 -3.99 -25.95
C PRO A 92 -2.77 -4.64 -27.17
N GLY A 93 -3.41 -5.67 -27.69
CA GLY A 93 -3.02 -6.32 -28.94
C GLY A 93 -3.37 -5.48 -30.16
N PHE A 94 -2.68 -5.71 -31.27
CA PHE A 94 -3.09 -5.19 -32.57
C PHE A 94 -3.94 -6.27 -33.27
N PRO A 95 -5.20 -5.97 -33.68
CA PRO A 95 -6.07 -6.96 -34.31
C PRO A 95 -5.38 -7.67 -35.49
N GLY A 96 -5.38 -9.00 -35.47
CA GLY A 96 -4.78 -9.83 -36.53
C GLY A 96 -3.27 -10.01 -36.46
N VAL A 97 -2.55 -9.28 -35.58
CA VAL A 97 -1.09 -9.40 -35.40
C VAL A 97 -0.74 -10.08 -34.08
N TRP A 98 -1.40 -9.68 -32.99
CA TRP A 98 -1.11 -10.19 -31.65
C TRP A 98 -2.23 -9.84 -30.65
N ASP A 99 -2.56 -10.76 -29.75
CA ASP A 99 -3.70 -10.66 -28.80
C ASP A 99 -3.44 -9.80 -27.56
N GLY A 100 -2.27 -9.17 -27.46
CA GLY A 100 -1.89 -8.36 -26.31
C GLY A 100 -1.21 -9.16 -25.20
N TRP A 101 -0.56 -8.44 -24.28
CA TRP A 101 0.12 -9.08 -23.16
C TRP A 101 -0.84 -9.17 -21.97
N ARG A 102 -1.13 -10.41 -21.55
CA ARG A 102 -1.98 -10.71 -20.40
C ARG A 102 -1.12 -11.30 -19.29
N ILE A 103 -1.31 -10.79 -18.08
CA ILE A 103 -0.73 -11.36 -16.87
C ILE A 103 -1.84 -12.09 -16.12
N PHE A 104 -1.61 -13.38 -15.93
CA PHE A 104 -2.48 -14.26 -15.17
C PHE A 104 -2.02 -14.27 -13.72
N PRO A 105 -2.89 -13.97 -12.75
CA PRO A 105 -2.54 -14.09 -11.34
C PRO A 105 -2.44 -15.57 -10.94
N ALA A 106 -1.60 -15.87 -9.97
CA ALA A 106 -1.53 -17.19 -9.36
C ALA A 106 -2.85 -17.54 -8.65
N TYR A 107 -3.26 -18.80 -8.69
CA TYR A 107 -4.41 -19.29 -7.94
C TYR A 107 -4.05 -19.49 -6.47
N ASN A 108 -4.75 -18.79 -5.57
CA ASN A 108 -4.66 -18.97 -4.14
C ASN A 108 -6.09 -18.93 -3.55
N PRO A 109 -6.50 -19.89 -2.69
CA PRO A 109 -7.75 -19.82 -1.94
C PRO A 109 -7.99 -18.47 -1.24
N ASP A 110 -6.99 -17.88 -0.58
CA ASP A 110 -7.19 -16.61 0.14
C ASP A 110 -7.55 -15.45 -0.82
N ALA A 111 -7.00 -15.49 -2.03
CA ALA A 111 -7.31 -14.51 -3.08
C ALA A 111 -8.76 -14.66 -3.58
N VAL A 112 -9.27 -15.89 -3.62
CA VAL A 112 -10.68 -16.15 -3.94
C VAL A 112 -11.59 -15.56 -2.88
N ASP A 113 -11.29 -15.79 -1.60
CA ASP A 113 -12.09 -15.26 -0.49
C ASP A 113 -12.06 -13.73 -0.42
N ALA A 114 -10.90 -13.12 -0.67
CA ALA A 114 -10.77 -11.66 -0.76
C ALA A 114 -11.65 -11.07 -1.87
N ASP A 115 -11.63 -11.67 -3.07
CA ASP A 115 -12.46 -11.23 -4.19
C ASP A 115 -13.95 -11.56 -4.03
N LEU A 116 -14.32 -12.65 -3.34
CA LEU A 116 -15.70 -12.93 -2.94
C LEU A 116 -16.27 -11.78 -2.09
N ASN A 117 -15.49 -11.28 -1.13
CA ASN A 117 -15.89 -10.15 -0.30
C ASN A 117 -16.03 -8.86 -1.13
N ARG A 118 -15.16 -8.63 -2.12
CA ARG A 118 -15.30 -7.50 -3.06
C ARG A 118 -16.55 -7.60 -3.93
N LEU A 119 -16.89 -8.80 -4.40
CA LEU A 119 -18.13 -9.04 -5.16
C LEU A 119 -19.37 -8.81 -4.29
N ARG A 120 -19.38 -9.33 -3.06
CA ARG A 120 -20.47 -9.06 -2.09
C ARG A 120 -20.62 -7.56 -1.85
N SER A 121 -19.51 -6.86 -1.64
CA SER A 121 -19.48 -5.40 -1.52
C SER A 121 -20.03 -4.70 -2.77
N LEU A 122 -19.68 -5.15 -3.98
CA LEU A 122 -20.23 -4.62 -5.23
C LEU A 122 -21.76 -4.76 -5.28
N TYR A 123 -22.30 -5.93 -4.96
CA TYR A 123 -23.75 -6.16 -4.93
C TYR A 123 -24.46 -5.23 -3.95
N ILE A 124 -23.94 -5.11 -2.73
CA ILE A 124 -24.47 -4.19 -1.72
C ILE A 124 -24.45 -2.77 -2.25
N SER A 125 -23.35 -2.35 -2.88
CA SER A 125 -23.21 -0.99 -3.40
C SER A 125 -24.23 -0.62 -4.49
N LYS A 126 -24.83 -1.64 -5.12
CA LYS A 126 -25.84 -1.52 -6.18
C LYS A 126 -27.28 -1.74 -5.70
N GLY A 127 -27.48 -2.00 -4.41
CA GLY A 127 -28.79 -2.24 -3.81
C GLY A 127 -29.27 -3.70 -3.83
N TYR A 128 -28.39 -4.66 -4.11
CA TYR A 128 -28.70 -6.09 -4.02
C TYR A 128 -28.32 -6.61 -2.63
N PHE A 129 -29.19 -6.40 -1.65
CA PHE A 129 -28.88 -6.70 -0.25
C PHE A 129 -28.94 -8.19 0.09
N ASP A 130 -29.80 -8.94 -0.60
CA ASP A 130 -29.94 -10.39 -0.46
C ASP A 130 -28.95 -11.19 -1.32
N ALA A 131 -28.00 -10.50 -1.98
CA ALA A 131 -27.05 -11.16 -2.85
C ALA A 131 -26.19 -12.16 -2.07
N ASN A 132 -26.12 -13.38 -2.59
CA ASN A 132 -25.25 -14.43 -2.10
C ASN A 132 -24.26 -14.82 -3.20
N VAL A 133 -22.97 -14.68 -2.87
CA VAL A 133 -21.84 -15.03 -3.74
C VAL A 133 -21.03 -16.09 -3.02
N ARG A 134 -20.89 -17.27 -3.63
CA ARG A 134 -20.17 -18.41 -3.07
C ARG A 134 -19.15 -18.96 -4.05
N PHE A 135 -18.05 -19.49 -3.52
CA PHE A 135 -17.13 -20.30 -4.29
C PHE A 135 -17.78 -21.65 -4.57
N ASP A 136 -17.93 -22.01 -5.85
CA ASP A 136 -18.51 -23.29 -6.28
C ASP A 136 -17.42 -24.34 -6.49
N GLY A 137 -16.22 -23.91 -6.91
CA GLY A 137 -15.05 -24.76 -7.02
C GLY A 137 -14.00 -24.20 -7.97
N ALA A 138 -12.85 -24.88 -8.04
CA ALA A 138 -11.81 -24.59 -9.01
C ALA A 138 -11.47 -25.85 -9.79
N THR A 139 -11.49 -25.77 -11.12
CA THR A 139 -11.02 -26.85 -12.00
C THR A 139 -9.56 -26.61 -12.33
N ILE A 140 -8.67 -27.48 -11.88
CA ILE A 140 -7.23 -27.39 -12.12
C ILE A 140 -6.83 -28.39 -13.21
N ARG A 141 -6.27 -27.91 -14.32
CA ARG A 141 -5.74 -28.74 -15.41
C ARG A 141 -4.47 -28.11 -15.98
N ASN A 142 -3.42 -28.91 -16.19
CA ASN A 142 -2.16 -28.47 -16.79
C ASN A 142 -1.58 -27.19 -16.16
N ASN A 143 -1.54 -27.13 -14.82
CA ASN A 143 -1.08 -25.94 -14.08
C ASN A 143 -1.92 -24.66 -14.32
N PHE A 144 -3.15 -24.79 -14.80
CA PHE A 144 -4.11 -23.70 -14.87
C PHE A 144 -5.33 -23.99 -14.01
N ALA A 145 -5.83 -22.96 -13.32
CA ALA A 145 -7.09 -22.99 -12.59
C ALA A 145 -8.16 -22.19 -13.32
N ILE A 146 -9.37 -22.76 -13.39
CA ILE A 146 -10.60 -22.04 -13.72
C ILE A 146 -11.45 -21.99 -12.46
N VAL A 147 -11.68 -20.79 -11.94
CA VAL A 147 -12.44 -20.56 -10.72
C VAL A 147 -13.91 -20.35 -11.10
N ARG A 148 -14.81 -21.14 -10.50
CA ARG A 148 -16.25 -20.98 -10.68
C ARG A 148 -16.87 -20.39 -9.42
N LEU A 149 -17.59 -19.29 -9.60
CA LEU A 149 -18.31 -18.57 -8.56
C LEU A 149 -19.80 -18.68 -8.85
N ASP A 150 -20.58 -19.18 -7.90
CA ASP A 150 -22.04 -19.21 -8.01
C ASP A 150 -22.63 -17.96 -7.37
N VAL A 151 -23.53 -17.32 -8.11
CA VAL A 151 -24.08 -16.01 -7.77
C VAL A 151 -25.59 -16.05 -7.80
N ARG A 152 -26.19 -15.62 -6.70
CA ARG A 152 -27.63 -15.40 -6.57
C ARG A 152 -27.83 -13.95 -6.14
N SER A 153 -28.20 -13.08 -7.08
CA SER A 153 -28.29 -11.63 -6.82
C SER A 153 -29.42 -11.24 -5.87
N GLY A 154 -30.54 -11.98 -5.89
CA GLY A 154 -31.78 -11.52 -5.28
C GLY A 154 -32.38 -10.30 -6.01
N PRO A 155 -33.45 -9.70 -5.46
CA PRO A 155 -34.05 -8.51 -6.04
C PRO A 155 -33.20 -7.26 -5.79
N GLN A 156 -33.28 -6.30 -6.72
CA GLN A 156 -32.65 -4.99 -6.53
C GLN A 156 -33.58 -4.07 -5.74
N TYR A 157 -33.10 -3.54 -4.62
CA TYR A 157 -33.86 -2.62 -3.77
C TYR A 157 -33.69 -1.16 -4.20
N ARG A 158 -34.79 -0.40 -4.13
CA ARG A 158 -34.77 1.07 -4.17
C ARG A 158 -34.64 1.60 -2.76
N VAL A 159 -33.69 2.51 -2.53
CA VAL A 159 -33.47 3.06 -1.20
C VAL A 159 -34.29 4.33 -1.06
N ARG A 160 -35.25 4.32 -0.14
CA ARG A 160 -36.09 5.49 0.13
C ARG A 160 -35.34 6.50 0.99
N GLU A 161 -34.82 6.06 2.11
CA GLU A 161 -34.08 6.89 3.04
C GLU A 161 -32.86 6.13 3.59
N TRP A 162 -31.80 6.85 3.91
CA TRP A 162 -30.79 6.33 4.81
C TRP A 162 -30.44 7.32 5.89
N THR A 163 -30.14 6.78 7.06
CA THR A 163 -29.76 7.55 8.25
C THR A 163 -28.47 7.00 8.81
N VAL A 164 -27.56 7.89 9.22
CA VAL A 164 -26.38 7.52 10.02
C VAL A 164 -26.69 7.92 11.45
N THR A 165 -26.98 6.93 12.28
CA THR A 165 -27.08 7.09 13.72
C THR A 165 -25.67 7.11 14.30
N ASP A 166 -25.09 8.29 14.37
CA ASP A 166 -23.97 8.58 15.26
C ASP A 166 -24.52 9.27 16.51
N THR A 167 -24.11 8.78 17.68
CA THR A 167 -24.47 9.38 18.99
C THR A 167 -24.08 10.86 19.13
N ARG A 168 -23.24 11.41 18.24
CA ARG A 168 -22.72 12.80 18.37
C ARG A 168 -22.75 13.62 17.08
N VAL A 169 -23.07 13.03 15.93
CA VAL A 169 -23.17 13.74 14.65
C VAL A 169 -24.54 13.45 14.03
N PRO A 170 -25.52 14.35 14.15
CA PRO A 170 -26.77 14.23 13.40
C PRO A 170 -26.51 14.62 11.94
N MET A 171 -25.84 13.75 11.17
CA MET A 171 -25.87 13.84 9.71
C MET A 171 -26.98 12.93 9.21
N ALA A 172 -28.22 13.40 9.34
CA ALA A 172 -29.29 12.94 8.47
C ALA A 172 -29.03 13.52 7.07
N ALA A 173 -28.16 12.89 6.29
CA ALA A 173 -28.10 13.16 4.86
C ALA A 173 -29.31 12.45 4.23
N VAL A 174 -30.45 13.15 4.24
CA VAL A 174 -31.68 12.69 3.60
C VAL A 174 -31.40 12.56 2.11
N HIS A 175 -31.28 11.32 1.63
CA HIS A 175 -31.23 11.07 0.21
C HIS A 175 -32.58 11.41 -0.44
N PRO A 176 -32.58 11.87 -1.71
CA PRO A 176 -33.83 12.05 -2.42
C PRO A 176 -34.57 10.71 -2.51
N ALA A 177 -35.80 10.68 -2.00
CA ALA A 177 -36.62 9.49 -1.92
C ALA A 177 -36.83 8.82 -3.28
N GLY A 178 -36.67 7.50 -3.35
CA GLY A 178 -36.96 6.69 -4.54
C GLY A 178 -35.80 6.49 -5.52
N ALA A 179 -34.60 6.98 -5.21
CA ALA A 179 -33.40 6.77 -6.02
C ALA A 179 -32.74 5.40 -5.75
N LEU A 180 -31.98 4.91 -6.74
CA LEU A 180 -31.05 3.78 -6.52
C LEU A 180 -29.99 4.18 -5.49
N LEU A 181 -29.55 3.21 -4.68
CA LEU A 181 -28.50 3.44 -3.70
C LEU A 181 -27.26 4.04 -4.37
N ARG A 182 -26.87 5.24 -3.95
CA ARG A 182 -25.55 5.80 -4.23
C ARG A 182 -24.65 5.48 -3.04
N ALA A 183 -24.11 4.26 -3.01
CA ALA A 183 -23.23 3.82 -1.92
C ALA A 183 -22.02 4.76 -1.73
N GLY A 184 -21.61 5.49 -2.77
CA GLY A 184 -20.57 6.52 -2.67
C GLY A 184 -20.89 7.65 -1.70
N ASP A 185 -22.16 8.06 -1.57
CA ASP A 185 -22.58 9.14 -0.67
C ASP A 185 -22.58 8.66 0.79
N LEU A 186 -23.15 7.47 1.05
CA LEU A 186 -23.09 6.79 2.35
C LEU A 186 -21.64 6.58 2.79
N CYS A 187 -20.79 6.01 1.93
CA CYS A 187 -19.38 5.80 2.21
C CYS A 187 -18.66 7.13 2.50
N SER A 188 -18.96 8.19 1.75
CA SER A 188 -18.35 9.51 1.99
C SER A 188 -18.73 10.09 3.37
N CYS A 189 -19.98 9.91 3.80
CA CYS A 189 -20.44 10.29 5.12
C CYS A 189 -19.75 9.47 6.23
N LEU A 190 -19.69 8.15 6.09
CA LEU A 190 -19.00 7.27 7.04
C LEU A 190 -17.49 7.54 7.13
N PHE A 191 -16.84 7.87 6.01
CA PHE A 191 -15.45 8.32 6.02
C PHE A 191 -15.27 9.66 6.74
N ALA A 192 -16.22 10.59 6.62
CA ALA A 192 -16.18 11.84 7.36
C ALA A 192 -16.29 11.59 8.88
N ALA A 193 -17.21 10.71 9.29
CA ALA A 193 -17.34 10.28 10.69
C ALA A 193 -16.06 9.61 11.20
N ARG A 194 -15.47 8.67 10.44
CA ARG A 194 -14.19 8.05 10.79
C ARG A 194 -13.07 9.07 10.95
N ARG A 195 -12.95 10.04 10.05
CA ARG A 195 -11.92 11.10 10.15
C ARG A 195 -12.13 11.96 11.38
N ASP A 196 -13.37 12.21 11.77
CA ASP A 196 -13.67 12.93 13.01
C ASP A 196 -13.24 12.12 14.25
N ALA A 197 -13.61 10.84 14.30
CA ALA A 197 -13.21 9.93 15.35
C ALA A 197 -11.67 9.83 15.48
N GLU A 198 -10.97 9.66 14.35
CA GLU A 198 -9.51 9.63 14.32
C GLU A 198 -8.90 10.95 14.82
N ARG A 199 -9.47 12.12 14.49
CA ARG A 199 -9.00 13.42 15.03
C ARG A 199 -9.14 13.52 16.55
N ARG A 200 -10.16 12.88 17.11
CA ARG A 200 -10.40 12.82 18.56
C ARG A 200 -9.57 11.77 19.28
N GLY A 201 -8.75 10.99 18.59
CA GLY A 201 -7.92 9.94 19.20
C GLY A 201 -8.63 8.59 19.38
N VAL A 202 -9.76 8.37 18.71
CA VAL A 202 -10.45 7.08 18.73
C VAL A 202 -9.67 6.05 17.91
N LEU A 203 -9.34 4.91 18.51
CA LEU A 203 -8.56 3.86 17.87
C LEU A 203 -9.44 2.89 17.08
N ASP A 204 -10.55 2.46 17.66
CA ASP A 204 -11.48 1.52 17.04
C ASP A 204 -12.73 2.25 16.58
N PHE A 205 -12.95 2.22 15.26
CA PHE A 205 -14.12 2.76 14.59
C PHE A 205 -14.74 1.63 13.78
N SER A 206 -16.00 1.34 14.03
CA SER A 206 -16.76 0.35 13.27
C SER A 206 -18.10 0.93 12.84
N ALA A 207 -18.53 0.56 11.64
CA ALA A 207 -19.82 0.95 11.10
C ALA A 207 -20.63 -0.32 10.80
N LYS A 208 -21.88 -0.31 11.25
CA LYS A 208 -22.85 -1.37 10.97
C LYS A 208 -23.99 -0.81 10.13
N LEU A 209 -24.48 -1.56 9.17
CA LEU A 209 -25.57 -1.19 8.28
C LEU A 209 -26.76 -2.14 8.51
N ASN A 210 -27.84 -1.59 9.05
CA ASN A 210 -29.09 -2.30 9.24
C ASN A 210 -30.05 -1.95 8.10
N ILE A 211 -30.71 -2.96 7.55
CA ILE A 211 -31.63 -2.81 6.42
C ILE A 211 -33.03 -3.11 6.93
N GLN A 212 -33.92 -2.13 6.78
CA GLN A 212 -35.33 -2.28 7.11
C GLN A 212 -36.11 -2.32 5.80
N SER A 213 -36.61 -3.50 5.43
CA SER A 213 -37.46 -3.66 4.26
C SER A 213 -38.84 -3.04 4.54
N ALA A 214 -39.27 -2.10 3.71
CA ALA A 214 -40.58 -1.46 3.83
C ALA A 214 -41.71 -2.25 3.13
N GLY A 215 -41.46 -3.51 2.76
CA GLY A 215 -42.36 -4.34 1.96
C GLY A 215 -42.24 -4.08 0.44
N ALA A 216 -42.78 -4.99 -0.36
CA ALA A 216 -42.87 -4.87 -1.81
C ALA A 216 -44.34 -4.77 -2.24
N ALA A 217 -44.67 -3.80 -3.10
CA ALA A 217 -45.90 -3.90 -3.88
C ALA A 217 -45.65 -4.94 -4.99
N LEU A 218 -46.64 -5.80 -5.25
CA LEU A 218 -46.55 -7.07 -6.00
C LEU A 218 -45.90 -6.99 -7.40
N ASP A 219 -45.71 -5.79 -7.98
CA ASP A 219 -45.13 -5.59 -9.32
C ASP A 219 -43.96 -4.58 -9.38
N THR A 220 -43.37 -4.19 -8.24
CA THR A 220 -42.30 -3.16 -8.21
C THR A 220 -41.05 -3.62 -7.45
N SER A 221 -39.89 -3.06 -7.82
CA SER A 221 -38.64 -3.25 -7.08
C SER A 221 -38.86 -2.96 -5.59
N PRO A 222 -38.44 -3.86 -4.66
CA PRO A 222 -38.69 -3.68 -3.24
C PRO A 222 -38.02 -2.42 -2.71
N VAL A 223 -38.63 -1.81 -1.69
CA VAL A 223 -38.10 -0.59 -1.07
C VAL A 223 -37.45 -0.92 0.27
N ALA A 224 -36.28 -0.34 0.53
CA ALA A 224 -35.57 -0.48 1.80
C ALA A 224 -35.18 0.88 2.37
N ASP A 225 -35.22 0.97 3.70
CA ASP A 225 -34.59 2.04 4.47
C ASP A 225 -33.29 1.51 5.08
N LEU A 226 -32.24 2.32 5.03
CA LEU A 226 -30.93 1.95 5.57
C LEU A 226 -30.64 2.73 6.85
N ARG A 227 -30.23 2.04 7.90
CA ARG A 227 -29.77 2.65 9.15
C ARG A 227 -28.34 2.24 9.41
N ALA A 228 -27.41 3.14 9.16
CA ALA A 228 -26.02 2.95 9.51
C ALA A 228 -25.82 3.37 10.98
N SER A 229 -25.23 2.52 11.80
CA SER A 229 -24.84 2.85 13.18
C SER A 229 -23.32 2.82 13.30
N VAL A 230 -22.77 3.76 14.05
CA VAL A 230 -21.33 3.88 14.27
C VAL A 230 -21.01 3.56 15.72
N ALA A 231 -20.02 2.70 15.94
CA ALA A 231 -19.48 2.39 17.26
C ALA A 231 -18.02 2.84 17.34
N GLU A 232 -17.73 3.64 18.36
CA GLU A 232 -16.42 4.22 18.63
C GLU A 232 -15.88 3.72 19.97
N SER A 233 -14.58 3.45 20.04
CA SER A 233 -13.89 3.24 21.31
C SER A 233 -13.72 4.56 22.09
N ARG A 234 -13.21 4.45 23.32
CA ARG A 234 -12.71 5.61 24.06
C ARG A 234 -11.54 6.25 23.29
N PRO A 235 -11.41 7.59 23.33
CA PRO A 235 -10.27 8.28 22.74
C PRO A 235 -9.02 8.14 23.61
N TYR A 236 -7.85 8.14 22.96
CA TYR A 236 -6.55 8.10 23.62
C TYR A 236 -5.68 9.28 23.18
N ARG A 237 -4.83 9.73 24.10
CA ARG A 237 -3.67 10.58 23.78
C ARG A 237 -2.45 9.73 23.48
N VAL A 238 -1.50 10.30 22.77
CA VAL A 238 -0.21 9.70 22.50
C VAL A 238 0.58 9.66 23.81
N GLY A 239 0.90 8.46 24.27
CA GLY A 239 1.84 8.25 25.38
C GLY A 239 3.27 8.39 24.86
N ARG A 240 4.15 7.45 25.23
CA ARG A 240 5.53 7.44 24.76
C ARG A 240 5.64 6.85 23.35
N ILE A 241 6.42 7.49 22.48
CA ILE A 241 6.80 6.93 21.19
C ILE A 241 8.21 6.35 21.30
N THR A 242 8.31 5.04 21.15
CA THR A 242 9.58 4.29 21.24
C THR A 242 10.00 3.79 19.86
N PHE A 243 11.24 4.08 19.47
CA PHE A 243 11.84 3.52 18.26
C PHE A 243 12.84 2.42 18.63
N THR A 244 12.81 1.32 17.89
CA THR A 244 13.78 0.22 18.05
C THR A 244 14.38 -0.14 16.71
N GLY A 245 15.69 -0.43 16.67
CA GLY A 245 16.39 -0.87 15.46
C GLY A 245 17.12 0.26 14.69
N ASN A 246 17.00 1.51 15.13
CA ASN A 246 17.79 2.65 14.67
C ASN A 246 19.19 2.67 15.33
N ARG A 247 20.08 1.75 14.94
CA ARG A 247 21.44 1.64 15.49
C ARG A 247 22.39 2.73 15.01
N ARG A 248 22.24 3.20 13.76
CA ARG A 248 23.11 4.21 13.13
C ARG A 248 22.45 5.59 13.05
N TYR A 249 21.14 5.66 13.27
CA TYR A 249 20.37 6.90 13.25
C TYR A 249 19.98 7.29 14.68
N THR A 250 20.14 8.58 15.00
CA THR A 250 19.68 9.09 16.30
C THR A 250 18.16 9.03 16.42
N ASP A 251 17.63 8.85 17.63
CA ASP A 251 16.18 8.92 17.91
C ASP A 251 15.59 10.22 17.33
N ALA A 252 16.25 11.35 17.57
CA ALA A 252 15.85 12.66 17.05
C ALA A 252 15.78 12.72 15.52
N SER A 253 16.64 11.98 14.80
CA SER A 253 16.61 11.88 13.33
C SER A 253 15.43 11.09 12.80
N VAL A 254 14.99 10.08 13.53
CA VAL A 254 13.77 9.35 13.18
C VAL A 254 12.55 10.17 13.58
N ARG A 255 12.50 10.63 14.83
CA ARG A 255 11.37 11.33 15.46
C ARG A 255 10.93 12.57 14.70
N ARG A 256 11.86 13.37 14.17
CA ARG A 256 11.53 14.58 13.37
C ARG A 256 10.68 14.30 12.12
N ASN A 257 10.63 13.05 11.64
CA ASN A 257 9.81 12.67 10.49
C ASN A 257 8.36 12.37 10.88
N LEU A 258 8.06 12.19 12.17
CA LEU A 258 6.69 12.06 12.63
C LEU A 258 5.95 13.40 12.52
N VAL A 259 4.62 13.30 12.34
CA VAL A 259 3.67 14.44 12.34
C VAL A 259 2.92 14.50 13.67
N LEU A 260 3.05 13.47 14.48
CA LEU A 260 2.32 13.24 15.71
C LEU A 260 3.32 13.32 16.86
N ASP A 261 3.03 14.13 17.86
CA ASP A 261 3.88 14.31 19.04
C ASP A 261 3.29 13.64 20.28
N GLU A 262 4.14 13.40 21.28
CA GLU A 262 3.73 12.84 22.57
C GLU A 262 2.81 13.84 23.29
N GLY A 263 1.70 13.37 23.86
CA GLY A 263 0.65 14.19 24.48
C GLY A 263 -0.46 14.66 23.54
N ASP A 264 -0.29 14.58 22.22
CA ASP A 264 -1.35 14.88 21.25
C ASP A 264 -2.50 13.86 21.32
N TRP A 265 -3.64 14.16 20.69
CA TRP A 265 -4.64 13.13 20.41
C TRP A 265 -4.06 12.07 19.47
N LEU A 266 -4.26 10.78 19.77
CA LEU A 266 -3.73 9.66 18.99
C LEU A 266 -4.45 9.53 17.64
N ASN A 267 -4.08 10.42 16.72
CA ASN A 267 -4.71 10.49 15.43
C ASN A 267 -4.08 9.47 14.47
N ARG A 268 -4.82 8.38 14.20
CA ARG A 268 -4.36 7.31 13.30
C ARG A 268 -4.01 7.81 11.90
N ARG A 269 -4.66 8.86 11.39
CA ARG A 269 -4.29 9.47 10.10
C ARG A 269 -2.93 10.16 10.17
N LEU A 270 -2.62 10.88 11.24
CA LEU A 270 -1.30 11.49 11.44
C LEU A 270 -0.23 10.42 11.65
N LEU A 271 -0.54 9.34 12.37
CA LEU A 271 0.35 8.18 12.48
C LEU A 271 0.66 7.57 11.11
N ARG A 272 -0.36 7.25 10.30
CA ARG A 272 -0.15 6.72 8.93
C ARG A 272 0.68 7.68 8.06
N LYS A 273 0.44 8.99 8.18
CA LYS A 273 1.24 10.03 7.49
C LYS A 273 2.69 10.05 7.96
N SER A 274 2.92 9.86 9.25
CA SER A 274 4.26 9.77 9.86
C SER A 274 5.03 8.56 9.33
N ILE A 275 4.38 7.40 9.25
CA ILE A 275 4.94 6.17 8.67
C ILE A 275 5.26 6.36 7.18
N ALA A 276 4.39 7.03 6.43
CA ALA A 276 4.66 7.36 5.03
C ALA A 276 5.83 8.33 4.86
N ARG A 277 6.02 9.30 5.77
CA ARG A 277 7.22 10.16 5.79
C ARG A 277 8.48 9.35 6.07
N LEU A 278 8.45 8.42 7.04
CA LEU A 278 9.56 7.51 7.30
C LEU A 278 9.89 6.65 6.06
N LYS A 279 8.88 6.13 5.35
CA LYS A 279 9.06 5.40 4.08
C LYS A 279 9.72 6.27 3.02
N GLN A 280 9.37 7.56 2.92
CA GLN A 280 9.97 8.50 1.97
C GLN A 280 11.46 8.78 2.23
N THR A 281 11.95 8.64 3.46
CA THR A 281 13.38 8.85 3.77
C THR A 281 14.29 7.80 3.11
N LEU A 282 13.75 6.64 2.74
CA LEU A 282 14.50 5.49 2.22
C LEU A 282 15.66 5.06 3.16
N GLN A 283 15.58 5.38 4.45
CA GLN A 283 16.57 4.99 5.46
C GLN A 283 16.28 3.59 6.02
N PHE A 284 15.01 3.25 6.10
CA PHE A 284 14.49 2.02 6.66
C PHE A 284 13.77 1.18 5.61
N GLU A 285 13.69 -0.12 5.83
CA GLU A 285 12.80 -0.98 5.05
C GLU A 285 11.35 -0.52 5.23
N PRO A 286 10.46 -0.77 4.25
CA PRO A 286 9.07 -0.38 4.38
C PRO A 286 8.44 -1.00 5.63
N LEU A 287 7.92 -0.15 6.52
CA LEU A 287 7.18 -0.59 7.69
C LEU A 287 5.86 -1.26 7.27
N ASP A 288 5.57 -2.41 7.86
CA ASP A 288 4.29 -3.10 7.76
C ASP A 288 3.44 -2.87 9.02
N GLU A 289 2.23 -3.43 9.07
CA GLU A 289 1.35 -3.29 10.24
C GLU A 289 1.98 -3.89 11.51
N ASN A 290 2.74 -4.97 11.36
CA ASN A 290 3.43 -5.63 12.48
C ASN A 290 4.58 -4.79 13.05
N SER A 291 5.12 -3.85 12.27
CA SER A 291 6.18 -2.95 12.71
C SER A 291 5.69 -1.90 13.70
N ILE A 292 4.38 -1.72 13.85
CA ILE A 292 3.76 -0.68 14.67
C ILE A 292 2.93 -1.33 15.78
N GLY A 293 3.40 -1.23 17.01
CA GLY A 293 2.64 -1.61 18.20
C GLY A 293 1.93 -0.39 18.79
N ILE A 294 0.63 -0.48 19.04
CA ILE A 294 -0.11 0.53 19.83
C ILE A 294 -0.57 -0.15 21.10
N ARG A 295 -0.11 0.32 22.26
CA ARG A 295 -0.44 -0.22 23.57
C ARG A 295 -1.28 0.78 24.36
N PRO A 296 -2.63 0.66 24.33
CA PRO A 296 -3.50 1.56 25.07
C PRO A 296 -3.46 1.27 26.57
N HIS A 297 -3.50 2.34 27.37
CA HIS A 297 -3.61 2.33 28.84
C HIS A 297 -4.95 2.94 29.25
N PRO A 298 -6.03 2.13 29.39
CA PRO A 298 -7.38 2.65 29.64
C PRO A 298 -7.55 3.47 30.91
N ARG A 299 -6.62 3.35 31.87
CA ARG A 299 -6.65 4.08 33.15
C ARG A 299 -6.15 5.52 33.01
N THR A 300 -5.10 5.74 32.21
CA THR A 300 -4.52 7.08 32.00
C THR A 300 -5.16 7.79 30.81
N GLY A 301 -5.79 7.05 29.89
CA GLY A 301 -6.30 7.60 28.64
C GLY A 301 -5.19 7.88 27.62
N GLU A 302 -4.02 7.28 27.81
CA GLU A 302 -2.87 7.37 26.91
C GLU A 302 -2.61 6.03 26.22
N ALA A 303 -1.90 6.07 25.10
CA ALA A 303 -1.50 4.88 24.37
C ALA A 303 -0.07 5.03 23.85
N ASP A 304 0.80 4.11 24.25
CA ASP A 304 2.19 4.08 23.82
C ASP A 304 2.29 3.54 22.38
N ILE A 305 3.24 4.06 21.62
CA ILE A 305 3.49 3.66 20.23
C ILE A 305 4.90 3.10 20.13
N ASP A 306 5.03 1.83 19.76
CA ASP A 306 6.31 1.18 19.50
C ASP A 306 6.50 1.03 17.99
N ILE A 307 7.55 1.64 17.45
CA ILE A 307 7.89 1.62 16.01
C ILE A 307 9.17 0.82 15.84
N ARG A 308 9.04 -0.38 15.27
CA ARG A 308 10.16 -1.26 14.94
C ARG A 308 10.71 -0.92 13.56
N LEU A 309 12.01 -0.63 13.50
CA LEU A 309 12.70 -0.16 12.32
C LEU A 309 13.76 -1.17 11.89
N THR A 310 13.81 -1.47 10.60
CA THR A 310 14.90 -2.22 9.99
C THR A 310 15.69 -1.26 9.11
N GLU A 311 16.92 -0.92 9.50
CA GLU A 311 17.76 -0.05 8.67
C GLU A 311 18.14 -0.71 7.34
N ARG A 312 18.03 0.04 6.25
CA ARG A 312 18.52 -0.41 4.95
C ARG A 312 20.04 -0.36 4.94
N ASN A 313 20.67 -1.39 4.40
CA ASN A 313 22.08 -1.30 4.04
C ASN A 313 22.24 -0.28 2.90
N ARG A 314 23.12 0.70 3.08
CA ARG A 314 23.37 1.79 2.12
C ARG A 314 24.70 1.67 1.40
N ARG A 315 25.28 0.46 1.36
CA ARG A 315 26.26 0.10 0.35
C ARG A 315 25.49 -0.33 -0.89
N ALA A 316 25.52 0.50 -1.92
CA ALA A 316 24.82 0.22 -3.16
C ALA A 316 25.77 0.45 -4.33
N TRP A 317 25.59 -0.37 -5.36
CA TRP A 317 26.12 -0.10 -6.68
C TRP A 317 24.94 -0.08 -7.64
N SER A 318 25.01 0.75 -8.66
CA SER A 318 24.01 0.78 -9.73
C SER A 318 24.67 0.99 -11.07
N ILE A 319 24.04 0.43 -12.10
CA ILE A 319 24.36 0.72 -13.49
C ILE A 319 23.05 1.14 -14.15
N SER A 320 23.03 2.33 -14.72
CA SER A 320 21.87 2.88 -15.42
C SER A 320 22.25 3.38 -16.79
N GLY A 321 21.31 3.32 -17.71
CA GLY A 321 21.49 3.77 -19.07
C GLY A 321 20.15 4.14 -19.70
N PRO A 322 20.18 4.96 -20.75
CA PRO A 322 18.97 5.34 -21.47
C PRO A 322 18.30 4.17 -22.19
N LEU A 323 16.98 4.24 -22.33
CA LEU A 323 16.25 3.45 -23.32
C LEU A 323 16.40 4.15 -24.69
N GLY A 324 17.28 3.64 -25.53
CA GLY A 324 17.58 4.21 -26.85
C GLY A 324 19.04 4.62 -27.00
N THR A 325 19.34 5.53 -27.92
CA THR A 325 20.72 5.97 -28.14
C THR A 325 21.19 6.91 -27.04
N MET A 326 22.46 6.79 -26.64
CA MET A 326 23.10 7.68 -25.66
C MET A 326 23.06 9.16 -26.09
N SER A 327 23.02 9.42 -27.40
CA SER A 327 23.00 10.77 -27.96
C SER A 327 21.64 11.47 -27.82
N PHE A 328 20.57 10.71 -27.57
CA PHE A 328 19.20 11.24 -27.39
C PHE A 328 18.76 11.21 -25.92
N ALA A 329 19.01 10.10 -25.22
CA ALA A 329 18.37 9.83 -23.94
C ALA A 329 19.32 9.89 -22.71
N GLY A 330 20.61 10.21 -22.90
CA GLY A 330 21.55 10.53 -21.81
C GLY A 330 22.76 9.59 -21.70
N PRO A 331 23.64 9.82 -20.71
CA PRO A 331 24.85 9.02 -20.53
C PRO A 331 24.57 7.63 -19.95
N LEU A 332 25.51 6.70 -20.16
CA LEU A 332 25.61 5.51 -19.31
C LEU A 332 26.23 5.92 -17.97
N GLN A 333 25.70 5.42 -16.87
CA GLN A 333 26.16 5.73 -15.52
C GLN A 333 26.43 4.44 -14.75
N ALA A 334 27.60 4.34 -14.14
CA ALA A 334 27.88 3.37 -13.09
C ALA A 334 28.13 4.15 -11.80
N SER A 335 27.52 3.75 -10.69
CA SER A 335 27.72 4.42 -9.40
C SER A 335 27.96 3.44 -8.27
N LEU A 336 28.79 3.87 -7.32
CA LEU A 336 29.01 3.22 -6.04
C LEU A 336 28.67 4.25 -4.95
N SER A 337 27.82 3.89 -3.99
CA SER A 337 27.49 4.75 -2.87
C SER A 337 27.63 4.02 -1.54
N SER A 338 28.06 4.78 -0.53
CA SER A 338 28.13 4.31 0.85
C SER A 338 27.68 5.42 1.80
N ARG A 339 26.87 5.05 2.79
CA ARG A 339 26.55 5.92 3.93
C ARG A 339 27.81 6.24 4.75
N LEU A 340 27.87 7.45 5.29
CA LEU A 340 28.93 7.84 6.23
C LEU A 340 28.71 7.24 7.65
N PRO A 341 29.73 7.25 8.52
CA PRO A 341 29.65 6.71 9.87
C PRO A 341 28.61 7.43 10.76
N PRO A 342 28.09 6.76 11.82
CA PRO A 342 27.18 7.37 12.78
C PRO A 342 27.92 8.30 13.74
N TRP A 343 28.12 9.54 13.32
CA TRP A 343 28.77 10.58 14.09
C TRP A 343 28.03 11.91 13.96
N GLY A 344 28.06 12.73 15.01
CA GLY A 344 27.41 14.02 15.06
C GLY A 344 25.90 13.95 15.32
N GLN A 345 25.22 15.10 15.23
CA GLN A 345 23.78 15.23 15.44
C GLN A 345 23.19 16.37 14.60
N GLY A 346 21.88 16.34 14.38
CA GLY A 346 21.17 17.39 13.64
C GLY A 346 21.62 17.49 12.18
N LEU A 347 22.08 18.67 11.75
CA LEU A 347 22.64 18.89 10.41
C LEU A 347 23.96 18.16 10.19
N PHE A 348 24.74 17.95 11.25
CA PHE A 348 26.07 17.35 11.14
C PHE A 348 26.04 15.84 11.43
N GLU A 349 24.86 15.22 11.45
CA GLU A 349 24.70 13.78 11.63
C GLU A 349 25.10 13.04 10.35
N LEU A 350 26.34 12.56 10.30
CA LEU A 350 26.94 11.96 9.11
C LEU A 350 26.20 10.70 8.64
N SER A 351 25.54 9.94 9.52
CA SER A 351 24.73 8.78 9.10
C SER A 351 23.55 9.16 8.18
N THR A 352 23.14 10.43 8.16
CA THR A 352 22.13 10.94 7.21
C THR A 352 22.70 11.25 5.82
N TYR A 353 24.02 11.25 5.66
CA TYR A 353 24.74 11.51 4.42
C TYR A 353 25.24 10.22 3.77
N ALA A 354 25.39 10.26 2.46
CA ALA A 354 26.10 9.25 1.67
C ALA A 354 27.17 9.92 0.79
N ALA A 355 28.30 9.24 0.64
CA ALA A 355 29.28 9.56 -0.37
C ALA A 355 29.04 8.64 -1.58
N SER A 356 29.04 9.20 -2.77
CA SER A 356 28.90 8.45 -4.01
C SER A 356 30.02 8.77 -4.99
N LEU A 357 30.42 7.75 -5.73
CA LEU A 357 31.36 7.82 -6.83
C LEU A 357 30.62 7.34 -8.08
N SER A 358 30.43 8.23 -9.05
CA SER A 358 29.73 7.93 -10.30
C SER A 358 30.65 8.12 -11.50
N LEU A 359 30.67 7.16 -12.41
CA LEU A 359 31.30 7.25 -13.72
C LEU A 359 30.20 7.43 -14.77
N LEU A 360 30.25 8.55 -15.49
CA LEU A 360 29.31 8.92 -16.54
C LEU A 360 30.00 8.85 -17.90
N ALA A 361 29.47 8.06 -18.83
CA ALA A 361 29.96 7.95 -20.19
C ALA A 361 28.98 8.63 -21.16
N PHE A 362 29.46 9.63 -21.89
CA PHE A 362 28.67 10.43 -22.83
C PHE A 362 29.03 10.09 -24.27
N SER A 363 28.03 9.94 -25.14
CA SER A 363 28.23 10.03 -26.59
C SER A 363 28.12 11.50 -27.02
N HIS A 364 28.49 11.81 -28.27
CA HIS A 364 28.28 13.15 -28.85
C HIS A 364 26.79 13.53 -28.75
N PRO A 365 26.42 14.57 -27.98
CA PRO A 365 25.02 14.93 -27.78
C PRO A 365 24.45 15.57 -29.06
N LEU A 366 23.29 15.10 -29.52
CA LEU A 366 22.54 15.74 -30.62
C LEU A 366 21.81 17.02 -30.16
N LEU A 367 21.64 17.20 -28.84
CA LEU A 367 20.91 18.31 -28.23
C LEU A 367 21.87 19.20 -27.39
N PRO A 368 22.14 20.45 -27.81
CA PRO A 368 23.15 21.30 -27.17
C PRO A 368 22.80 21.73 -25.73
N PHE A 369 21.52 21.72 -25.34
CA PHE A 369 21.10 22.09 -23.97
C PHE A 369 21.32 20.96 -22.93
N LEU A 370 21.54 19.72 -23.39
CA LEU A 370 21.97 18.59 -22.55
C LEU A 370 23.50 18.43 -22.55
N SER A 371 24.22 19.28 -23.30
CA SER A 371 25.68 19.26 -23.26
C SER A 371 26.15 19.82 -21.91
N ILE A 372 26.37 18.92 -20.96
CA ILE A 372 27.40 19.16 -19.95
C ILE A 372 28.65 19.47 -20.77
N THR A 373 29.20 20.67 -20.60
CA THR A 373 30.31 21.28 -21.32
C THR A 373 31.64 20.54 -21.12
N SER A 374 31.63 19.21 -21.18
CA SER A 374 32.78 18.36 -21.07
C SER A 374 33.15 17.88 -22.47
N LYS A 375 34.31 18.31 -22.97
CA LYS A 375 35.00 17.68 -24.11
C LYS A 375 35.40 16.21 -23.84
N ARG A 376 35.08 15.66 -22.66
CA ARG A 376 35.47 14.31 -22.23
C ARG A 376 34.28 13.36 -22.35
N HIS A 377 34.51 12.24 -23.04
CA HIS A 377 33.57 11.13 -23.19
C HIS A 377 33.30 10.38 -21.86
N LEU A 378 34.13 10.58 -20.85
CA LEU A 378 34.01 9.99 -19.52
C LEU A 378 34.18 11.06 -18.45
N LEU A 379 33.28 11.08 -17.47
CA LEU A 379 33.31 11.98 -16.33
C LEU A 379 33.18 11.17 -15.04
N LEU A 380 34.16 11.34 -14.14
CA LEU A 380 34.11 10.80 -12.79
C LEU A 380 33.59 11.90 -11.86
N VAL A 381 32.53 11.60 -11.11
CA VAL A 381 31.86 12.52 -10.18
C VAL A 381 31.93 11.94 -8.78
N LEU A 382 32.51 12.70 -7.85
CA LEU A 382 32.41 12.42 -6.42
C LEU A 382 31.33 13.34 -5.86
N ALA A 383 30.32 12.78 -5.22
CA ALA A 383 29.26 13.55 -4.61
C ALA A 383 29.09 13.22 -3.13
N LEU A 384 28.78 14.25 -2.36
CA LEU A 384 28.24 14.12 -1.01
C LEU A 384 26.75 14.43 -1.09
N GLU A 385 25.91 13.46 -0.80
CA GLU A 385 24.46 13.58 -0.88
C GLU A 385 23.81 13.41 0.48
N ARG A 386 22.77 14.22 0.72
CA ARG A 386 21.86 14.06 1.85
C ARG A 386 20.46 13.87 1.29
N PRO A 387 19.92 12.64 1.27
CA PRO A 387 18.59 12.37 0.72
C PRO A 387 17.52 13.21 1.41
N PHE A 388 16.43 13.49 0.69
CA PHE A 388 15.34 14.27 1.24
C PHE A 388 14.67 13.55 2.42
N THR A 389 14.50 14.26 3.52
CA THR A 389 13.76 13.81 4.70
C THR A 389 12.64 14.81 4.98
N PRO A 390 11.37 14.36 5.02
CA PRO A 390 10.24 15.28 5.23
C PRO A 390 10.34 16.08 6.54
N GLY A 391 10.95 15.50 7.58
CA GLY A 391 11.13 16.16 8.87
C GLY A 391 12.15 17.31 8.89
N GLU A 392 13.08 17.36 7.93
CA GLU A 392 14.12 18.40 7.87
C GLU A 392 13.85 19.46 6.80
N GLY A 393 12.93 19.19 5.87
CA GLY A 393 12.52 20.12 4.82
C GLY A 393 13.71 20.61 3.99
N TRP A 394 13.98 21.92 4.04
CA TRP A 394 15.05 22.58 3.28
C TRP A 394 16.47 22.17 3.71
N ARG A 395 16.61 21.51 4.86
CA ARG A 395 17.91 21.05 5.36
C ARG A 395 18.34 19.69 4.77
N SER A 396 17.60 19.16 3.80
CA SER A 396 17.79 17.83 3.20
C SER A 396 17.51 17.85 1.70
N GLY A 397 17.81 16.76 0.99
CA GLY A 397 17.53 16.62 -0.44
C GLY A 397 18.51 17.37 -1.35
N PHE A 398 19.77 17.48 -0.94
CA PHE A 398 20.81 18.13 -1.72
C PHE A 398 21.92 17.15 -2.09
N VAL A 399 22.58 17.43 -3.21
CA VAL A 399 23.75 16.72 -3.72
C VAL A 399 24.82 17.76 -3.99
N ILE A 400 25.98 17.61 -3.35
CA ILE A 400 27.14 18.47 -3.55
C ILE A 400 28.16 17.70 -4.37
N ALA A 401 28.36 18.11 -5.61
CA ALA A 401 29.31 17.54 -6.55
C ALA A 401 30.20 18.66 -7.14
N PRO A 402 31.37 18.93 -6.54
CA PRO A 402 32.23 20.04 -6.95
C PRO A 402 32.60 20.02 -8.45
N GLN A 403 32.71 18.83 -9.04
CA GLN A 403 33.07 18.61 -10.45
C GLN A 403 31.98 19.10 -11.43
N LEU A 404 30.72 19.21 -10.98
CA LEU A 404 29.60 19.67 -11.80
C LEU A 404 29.31 21.18 -11.63
N GLY A 405 30.00 21.83 -10.69
CA GLY A 405 29.78 23.23 -10.35
C GLY A 405 28.51 23.47 -9.50
N TRP A 406 28.48 24.62 -8.84
CA TRP A 406 27.40 24.98 -7.90
C TRP A 406 26.04 25.14 -8.58
N ARG A 407 26.00 25.59 -9.85
CA ARG A 407 24.75 25.78 -10.60
C ARG A 407 23.98 24.46 -10.75
N GLN A 408 24.68 23.37 -11.04
CA GLN A 408 24.06 22.05 -11.18
C GLN A 408 23.60 21.51 -9.82
N SER A 409 24.38 21.72 -8.76
CA SER A 409 23.98 21.34 -7.39
C SER A 409 22.74 22.13 -6.92
N ALA A 410 22.62 23.40 -7.30
CA ALA A 410 21.44 24.22 -7.01
C ALA A 410 20.21 23.77 -7.80
N MET A 411 20.38 23.43 -9.08
CA MET A 411 19.31 22.89 -9.92
C MET A 411 18.81 21.54 -9.40
N SER A 412 19.71 20.62 -9.04
CA SER A 412 19.33 19.32 -8.48
C SER A 412 18.61 19.46 -7.15
N TYR A 413 19.07 20.36 -6.27
CA TYR A 413 18.38 20.68 -5.03
C TYR A 413 16.98 21.26 -5.27
N ALA A 414 16.85 22.21 -6.19
CA ALA A 414 15.56 22.80 -6.54
C ALA A 414 14.59 21.74 -7.12
N ALA A 415 15.07 20.89 -8.02
CA ALA A 415 14.31 19.78 -8.59
C ALA A 415 13.87 18.79 -7.50
N ALA A 416 14.79 18.37 -6.62
CA ALA A 416 14.48 17.46 -5.50
C ALA A 416 13.45 18.06 -4.54
N GLN A 417 13.60 19.33 -4.14
CA GLN A 417 12.64 20.02 -3.27
C GLN A 417 11.26 20.14 -3.94
N LEU A 418 11.22 20.50 -5.22
CA LEU A 418 9.98 20.62 -5.98
C LEU A 418 9.27 19.27 -6.08
N GLN A 419 10.00 18.23 -6.48
CA GLN A 419 9.49 16.86 -6.62
C GLN A 419 8.90 16.37 -5.29
N HIS A 420 9.68 16.38 -4.22
CA HIS A 420 9.25 15.82 -2.94
C HIS A 420 8.12 16.61 -2.26
N ARG A 421 7.96 17.90 -2.56
CA ARG A 421 6.86 18.72 -2.03
C ARG A 421 5.59 18.65 -2.87
N LEU A 422 5.72 18.59 -4.19
CA LEU A 422 4.56 18.49 -5.08
C LEU A 422 3.99 17.07 -5.12
N GLN A 423 4.83 16.03 -5.08
CA GLN A 423 4.36 14.65 -5.22
C GLN A 423 3.24 14.30 -4.23
N PRO A 424 3.36 14.56 -2.91
CA PRO A 424 2.29 14.22 -1.96
C PRO A 424 1.01 15.01 -2.19
N VAL A 425 1.11 16.26 -2.67
CA VAL A 425 -0.05 17.13 -2.96
C VAL A 425 -0.80 16.62 -4.20
N LEU A 426 -0.06 16.17 -5.22
CA LEU A 426 -0.60 15.65 -6.46
C LEU A 426 -1.19 14.26 -6.26
N THR A 427 -0.46 13.33 -5.64
CA THR A 427 -0.96 11.97 -5.39
C THR A 427 -2.10 11.95 -4.36
N GLY A 428 -2.17 12.97 -3.51
CA GLY A 428 -3.10 13.05 -2.39
C GLY A 428 -2.80 12.01 -1.31
N GLU A 429 -3.65 11.98 -0.28
CA GLU A 429 -3.50 11.08 0.87
C GLU A 429 -4.19 9.71 0.65
N ARG A 430 -4.53 9.37 -0.59
CA ARG A 430 -5.33 8.16 -0.89
C ARG A 430 -4.62 6.85 -0.54
N GLY A 431 -3.28 6.85 -0.57
CA GLY A 431 -2.47 5.73 -0.11
C GLY A 431 -2.30 5.64 1.41
N LEU A 432 -2.83 6.61 2.17
CA LEU A 432 -2.77 6.65 3.63
C LEU A 432 -4.10 6.23 4.28
N GLU A 433 -5.22 6.36 3.57
CA GLU A 433 -6.54 5.95 4.07
C GLU A 433 -6.80 4.50 3.68
N THR A 434 -7.09 3.66 4.67
CA THR A 434 -7.49 2.27 4.43
C THR A 434 -8.97 2.20 4.05
N GLU A 435 -9.37 1.12 3.40
CA GLU A 435 -10.78 0.83 3.18
C GLU A 435 -11.54 0.79 4.53
N LEU A 436 -12.81 1.19 4.49
CA LEU A 436 -13.69 1.16 5.65
C LEU A 436 -14.69 0.00 5.47
N PRO A 437 -14.54 -1.10 6.21
CA PRO A 437 -15.53 -2.16 6.21
C PRO A 437 -16.77 -1.71 6.98
N VAL A 438 -17.93 -1.85 6.33
CA VAL A 438 -19.24 -1.63 6.93
C VAL A 438 -19.95 -2.97 6.99
N ILE A 439 -20.18 -3.46 8.19
CA ILE A 439 -20.79 -4.78 8.41
C ILE A 439 -22.30 -4.65 8.25
N MET A 440 -22.88 -5.45 7.38
CA MET A 440 -24.32 -5.58 7.23
C MET A 440 -24.77 -6.89 7.85
N GLU A 441 -25.61 -6.78 8.87
CA GLU A 441 -26.24 -7.93 9.52
C GLU A 441 -27.41 -8.41 8.64
N ARG A 442 -27.43 -9.71 8.32
CA ARG A 442 -28.49 -10.31 7.50
C ARG A 442 -28.91 -11.67 8.08
N PRO A 443 -30.16 -12.12 7.82
CA PRO A 443 -30.59 -13.45 8.23
C PRO A 443 -29.74 -14.59 7.65
N GLN A 444 -29.18 -14.40 6.44
CA GLN A 444 -28.36 -15.39 5.75
C GLN A 444 -26.86 -15.32 6.11
N GLY A 445 -26.49 -14.47 7.07
CA GLY A 445 -25.11 -14.22 7.48
C GLY A 445 -24.58 -12.86 7.02
N ASP A 446 -23.65 -12.35 7.82
CA ASP A 446 -23.10 -11.00 7.65
C ASP A 446 -22.42 -10.83 6.30
N ALA A 447 -22.58 -9.65 5.71
CA ALA A 447 -21.80 -9.23 4.56
C ALA A 447 -21.15 -7.88 4.81
N THR A 448 -20.02 -7.65 4.15
CA THR A 448 -19.25 -6.42 4.34
C THR A 448 -19.32 -5.57 3.09
N LEU A 449 -19.79 -4.34 3.23
CA LEU A 449 -19.59 -3.29 2.24
C LEU A 449 -18.22 -2.65 2.48
N LEU A 450 -17.33 -2.75 1.49
CA LEU A 450 -16.00 -2.16 1.50
C LEU A 450 -16.07 -0.76 0.89
N CYS A 451 -16.10 0.25 1.75
CA CYS A 451 -16.04 1.65 1.31
C CYS A 451 -14.61 2.02 0.94
N ALA A 452 -14.39 2.40 -0.32
CA ALA A 452 -13.10 2.87 -0.81
C ALA A 452 -12.92 4.38 -0.57
N PRO A 453 -11.69 4.85 -0.28
CA PRO A 453 -11.46 6.27 0.00
C PRO A 453 -11.84 7.15 -1.21
N PRO A 454 -12.47 8.31 -0.96
CA PRO A 454 -12.97 9.18 -2.01
C PRO A 454 -11.83 9.64 -2.95
N ARG A 455 -12.16 9.85 -4.23
CA ARG A 455 -11.18 10.36 -5.20
C ARG A 455 -10.80 11.80 -4.83
N PRO A 456 -9.50 12.19 -4.90
CA PRO A 456 -9.13 13.58 -4.73
C PRO A 456 -9.78 14.44 -5.82
N ARG A 457 -10.09 15.70 -5.50
CA ARG A 457 -10.57 16.67 -6.50
C ARG A 457 -9.57 16.76 -7.65
N PHE A 458 -10.08 16.75 -8.88
CA PHE A 458 -9.28 16.77 -10.11
C PHE A 458 -8.29 15.60 -10.25
N ALA A 459 -8.64 14.40 -9.76
CA ALA A 459 -7.78 13.20 -9.87
C ALA A 459 -7.26 12.95 -11.30
N TYR A 460 -8.09 13.21 -12.33
CA TYR A 460 -7.72 13.03 -13.74
C TYR A 460 -6.59 13.97 -14.21
N LEU A 461 -6.42 15.14 -13.58
CA LEU A 461 -5.29 16.05 -13.83
C LEU A 461 -4.11 15.75 -12.91
N ARG A 462 -4.40 15.42 -11.65
CA ARG A 462 -3.37 15.25 -10.62
C ARG A 462 -2.52 14.00 -10.81
N ILE A 463 -3.10 12.89 -11.27
CA ILE A 463 -2.37 11.65 -11.52
C ILE A 463 -1.30 11.82 -12.63
N PRO A 464 -1.64 12.31 -13.84
CA PRO A 464 -0.62 12.54 -14.87
C PRO A 464 0.38 13.61 -14.45
N ALA A 465 -0.04 14.67 -13.73
CA ALA A 465 0.88 15.65 -13.18
C ALA A 465 1.88 15.03 -12.18
N ALA A 466 1.43 14.12 -11.31
CA ALA A 466 2.31 13.39 -10.39
C ALA A 466 3.31 12.49 -11.14
N MET A 467 2.89 11.85 -12.24
CA MET A 467 3.80 11.09 -13.09
C MET A 467 4.84 11.99 -13.75
N LEU A 468 4.43 13.16 -14.24
CA LEU A 468 5.32 14.14 -14.86
C LEU A 468 6.32 14.72 -13.87
N VAL A 469 5.90 15.08 -12.67
CA VAL A 469 6.80 15.54 -11.59
C VAL A 469 7.79 14.44 -11.19
N GLN A 470 7.35 13.18 -11.15
CA GLN A 470 8.23 12.05 -10.87
C GLN A 470 9.26 11.84 -12.00
N PHE A 471 8.85 12.00 -13.26
CA PHE A 471 9.74 11.91 -14.41
C PHE A 471 10.77 13.05 -14.43
N LEU A 472 10.33 14.29 -14.20
CA LEU A 472 11.22 15.46 -14.14
C LEU A 472 12.26 15.38 -13.01
N GLY A 473 11.94 14.74 -11.89
CA GLY A 473 12.90 14.54 -10.81
C GLY A 473 13.92 13.42 -11.04
N GLN A 474 13.77 12.64 -12.12
CA GLN A 474 14.77 11.64 -12.53
C GLN A 474 15.71 12.13 -13.64
N LEU A 475 15.39 13.27 -14.26
CA LEU A 475 16.26 14.00 -15.19
C LEU A 475 17.23 14.88 -14.39
#